data_AF-A0A1C4TS24-F1
#
_entry.id   AF-A0A1C4TS24-F1
#
_cell.length_a   1.000
_cell.length_b   1.000
_cell.length_c   1.000
_cell.angle_alpha   90.00
_cell.angle_beta   90.00
_cell.angle_gamma   90.00
#
_symmetry.space_group_name_H-M   'P 1'
#
loop_
_entity.id
_entity.type
_entity.pdbx_description
1 polymer ?
#
loop_
_entity_poly.entity_id
_entity_poly.type
_entity_poly.pdbx_seq_one_letter_code
_entity_poly.pdbx_strand_id
1 'polypeptide(L)'
;MTDAAQLVAAPPEHRPTYVDRDLRGLLTGQPEVTPDGDAYRCGGWTASVRGDALALEGTGDALDGLRALCAAAWASAGTGVCGLDAGKALAALQL
;
A
#
# COMPACT_ATOMS: atom_id res chain seq x y z
N MET A 1 -18.18 3.96 -0.10
CA MET A 1 -17.18 2.93 -0.39
C MET A 1 -15.84 3.63 -0.35
N THR A 2 -14.90 3.17 0.47
CA THR A 2 -13.58 3.78 0.55
C THR A 2 -12.71 3.08 -0.47
N ASP A 3 -12.62 3.65 -1.68
CA ASP A 3 -11.83 3.09 -2.77
C ASP A 3 -10.35 3.01 -2.40
N ALA A 4 -9.65 1.94 -2.82
CA ALA A 4 -8.23 1.73 -2.53
C ALA A 4 -7.34 2.92 -2.95
N ALA A 5 -7.74 3.64 -4.01
CA ALA A 5 -7.07 4.86 -4.44
C ALA A 5 -7.19 6.00 -3.41
N GLN A 6 -8.34 6.16 -2.75
CA GLN A 6 -8.50 7.15 -1.67
C GLN A 6 -7.68 6.80 -0.44
N LEU A 7 -7.50 5.51 -0.15
CA LEU A 7 -6.67 5.06 0.97
C LEU A 7 -5.18 5.36 0.74
N VAL A 8 -4.68 5.12 -0.47
CA VAL A 8 -3.29 5.44 -0.84
C VAL A 8 -3.03 6.95 -0.79
N ALA A 9 -4.01 7.76 -1.19
CA ALA A 9 -3.96 9.22 -1.12
C ALA A 9 -4.41 9.81 0.23
N ALA A 10 -4.54 9.01 1.30
CA ALA A 10 -5.05 9.51 2.57
C ALA A 10 -4.07 10.50 3.25
N PRO A 11 -4.56 11.67 3.73
CA PRO A 11 -3.76 12.56 4.58
C PRO A 11 -3.39 11.85 5.89
N PRO A 12 -2.31 12.26 6.58
CA PRO A 12 -1.81 11.58 7.78
C PRO A 12 -2.87 11.38 8.88
N GLU A 13 -3.81 12.30 9.00
CA GLU A 13 -4.93 12.27 9.95
C GLU A 13 -5.91 11.11 9.70
N HIS A 14 -5.92 10.58 8.47
CA HIS A 14 -6.78 9.49 8.02
C HIS A 14 -5.99 8.23 7.65
N ARG A 15 -4.71 8.11 8.06
CA ARG A 15 -3.91 6.90 7.81
C ARG A 15 -4.25 5.85 8.88
N PRO A 16 -5.01 4.79 8.54
CA PRO A 16 -5.31 3.74 9.51
C PRO A 16 -4.05 2.94 9.82
N THR A 17 -3.86 2.60 11.10
CA THR A 17 -2.78 1.71 11.56
C THR A 17 -2.93 0.28 11.01
N TYR A 18 -4.16 -0.12 10.69
CA TYR A 18 -4.50 -1.44 10.15
C TYR A 18 -5.28 -1.30 8.85
N VAL A 19 -4.79 -1.93 7.78
CA VAL A 19 -5.48 -2.01 6.49
C VAL A 19 -5.82 -3.45 6.23
N ASP A 20 -7.12 -3.75 6.20
CA ASP A 20 -7.66 -5.05 5.85
C ASP A 20 -8.95 -4.89 5.03
N ARG A 21 -9.28 -5.91 4.23
CA ARG A 21 -10.47 -5.94 3.38
C ARG A 21 -11.75 -5.93 4.21
N ASP A 22 -11.71 -6.54 5.39
CA ASP A 22 -12.80 -6.51 6.36
C ASP A 22 -12.33 -6.87 7.77
N LEU A 23 -13.21 -6.70 8.76
CA LEU A 23 -12.90 -6.94 10.18
C LEU A 23 -12.54 -8.41 10.51
N ARG A 24 -12.74 -9.38 9.62
CA ARG A 24 -12.30 -10.77 9.81
C ARG A 24 -10.79 -10.90 9.68
N GLY A 25 -10.15 -9.98 8.97
CA GLY A 25 -8.69 -9.94 8.86
C GLY A 25 -7.98 -9.51 10.15
N LEU A 26 -8.68 -8.86 11.10
CA LEU A 26 -8.15 -8.59 12.45
C LEU A 26 -7.82 -9.87 13.26
N LEU A 27 -8.35 -11.03 12.83
CA LEU A 27 -8.12 -12.32 13.49
C LEU A 27 -6.93 -13.10 12.90
N THR A 28 -6.39 -12.64 11.78
CA THR A 28 -5.16 -13.14 11.16
C THR A 28 -4.09 -12.08 11.38
N GLY A 29 -2.96 -12.43 12.00
CA GLY A 29 -1.89 -11.46 12.22
C GLY A 29 -1.50 -10.78 10.90
N GLN A 30 -1.61 -9.45 10.85
CA GLN A 30 -1.23 -8.70 9.65
C GLN A 30 0.25 -8.97 9.36
N PRO A 31 0.60 -9.45 8.15
CA PRO A 31 2.00 -9.65 7.79
C PRO A 31 2.75 -8.33 7.93
N GLU A 32 3.90 -8.37 8.61
CA GLU A 32 4.71 -7.19 8.86
C GLU A 32 5.19 -6.61 7.52
N VAL A 33 5.00 -5.30 7.35
CA VAL A 33 5.55 -4.59 6.19
C VAL A 33 6.99 -4.23 6.53
N THR A 34 7.95 -4.89 5.87
CA THR A 34 9.37 -4.65 6.12
C THR A 34 9.92 -3.66 5.08
N PRO A 35 10.59 -2.57 5.49
CA PRO A 35 11.31 -1.72 4.57
C PRO A 35 12.53 -2.46 3.99
N ASP A 36 12.74 -2.33 2.68
CA ASP A 36 13.85 -2.89 1.90
C ASP A 36 14.50 -1.80 1.05
N GLY A 37 15.39 -1.02 1.66
CA GLY A 37 15.95 0.17 1.03
C GLY A 37 14.87 1.23 0.77
N ASP A 38 14.67 1.59 -0.50
CA ASP A 38 13.62 2.52 -0.95
C ASP A 38 12.29 1.80 -1.31
N ALA A 39 12.19 0.50 -1.02
CA ALA A 39 11.02 -0.32 -1.25
C ALA A 39 10.41 -0.84 0.06
N TYR A 40 9.16 -1.28 0.00
CA TYR A 40 8.41 -1.88 1.11
C TYR A 40 7.90 -3.24 0.70
N ARG A 41 8.21 -4.26 1.50
CA ARG A 41 7.78 -5.64 1.25
C ARG A 41 6.68 -6.05 2.20
N CYS A 42 5.67 -6.73 1.66
CA CYS A 42 4.63 -7.37 2.44
C CYS A 42 4.26 -8.68 1.75
N GLY A 43 4.43 -9.80 2.47
CA GLY A 43 4.25 -11.13 1.88
C GLY A 43 5.14 -11.34 0.64
N GLY A 44 4.52 -11.72 -0.49
CA GLY A 44 5.19 -11.90 -1.78
C GLY A 44 5.27 -10.64 -2.66
N TRP A 45 4.83 -9.49 -2.14
CA TRP A 45 4.79 -8.22 -2.88
C TRP A 45 5.85 -7.23 -2.38
N THR A 46 6.37 -6.44 -3.32
CA THR A 46 7.33 -5.36 -3.10
C THR A 46 6.82 -4.10 -3.79
N ALA A 47 6.57 -3.05 -3.02
CA ALA A 47 6.19 -1.74 -3.52
C ALA A 47 7.36 -0.77 -3.46
N SER A 48 7.55 0.05 -4.48
CA SER A 48 8.58 1.09 -4.53
C SER A 48 8.06 2.32 -5.25
N VAL A 49 8.67 3.48 -5.00
CA VAL A 49 8.35 4.70 -5.73
C VAL A 49 9.32 4.82 -6.91
N ARG A 50 8.80 4.95 -8.13
CA ARG A 50 9.59 5.15 -9.35
C ARG A 50 9.17 6.45 -10.02
N GLY A 51 9.94 7.52 -9.76
CA GLY A 51 9.60 8.86 -10.24
C GLY A 51 8.30 9.35 -9.59
N ASP A 52 7.32 9.68 -10.43
CA ASP A 52 6.00 10.18 -10.00
C ASP A 52 4.92 9.08 -9.88
N ALA A 53 5.31 7.80 -9.93
CA ALA A 53 4.39 6.67 -9.86
C ALA A 53 4.82 5.60 -8.85
N LEU A 54 3.84 4.88 -8.31
CA LEU A 54 4.06 3.70 -7.47
C LEU A 54 4.23 2.47 -8.37
N ALA A 55 5.30 1.72 -8.12
CA ALA A 55 5.58 0.45 -8.76
C ALA A 55 5.36 -0.68 -7.75
N LEU A 56 4.65 -1.72 -8.18
CA LEU A 56 4.42 -2.92 -7.39
C LEU A 56 4.90 -4.12 -8.19
N GLU A 57 5.74 -4.94 -7.57
CA GLU A 57 6.31 -6.15 -8.15
C GLU A 57 6.12 -7.32 -7.19
N GLY A 58 5.88 -8.51 -7.73
CA GLY A 58 5.66 -9.72 -6.94
C GLY A 58 4.32 -10.38 -7.25
N THR A 59 3.99 -11.37 -6.44
CA THR A 59 2.77 -12.17 -6.56
C THR A 59 2.35 -12.66 -5.18
N GLY A 60 1.04 -12.75 -4.92
CA GLY A 60 0.53 -13.20 -3.64
C GLY A 60 -0.88 -12.67 -3.40
N ASP A 61 -1.26 -12.51 -2.13
CA ASP A 61 -2.53 -11.89 -1.76
C ASP A 61 -2.55 -10.41 -2.18
N ALA A 62 -3.61 -9.98 -2.86
CA ALA A 62 -3.77 -8.60 -3.31
C ALA A 62 -3.78 -7.60 -2.13
N LEU A 63 -4.21 -8.04 -0.94
CA LEU A 63 -4.16 -7.23 0.28
C LEU A 63 -2.73 -6.92 0.74
N ASP A 64 -1.83 -7.89 0.61
CA ASP A 64 -0.42 -7.69 0.97
C ASP A 64 0.24 -6.69 0.02
N GLY A 65 -0.09 -6.76 -1.27
CA GLY A 65 0.36 -5.76 -2.23
C GLY A 65 -0.20 -4.38 -1.94
N LEU A 66 -1.47 -4.26 -1.52
CA LEU A 66 -2.06 -2.98 -1.11
C LEU A 66 -1.37 -2.39 0.14
N ARG A 67 -1.00 -3.23 1.11
CA ARG A 67 -0.27 -2.81 2.33
C ARG A 67 1.13 -2.27 1.99
N ALA A 68 1.86 -2.98 1.13
CA ALA A 68 3.15 -2.52 0.63
C ALA A 68 3.01 -1.18 -0.11
N LEU A 69 1.99 -1.04 -0.95
CA LEU A 69 1.67 0.19 -1.69
C LEU A 69 1.39 1.38 -0.77
N CYS A 70 0.57 1.18 0.27
CA CYS A 70 0.26 2.21 1.26
C CYS A 70 1.54 2.66 1.98
N ALA A 71 2.39 1.71 2.39
CA ALA A 71 3.65 2.03 3.06
C ALA A 71 4.58 2.88 2.17
N ALA A 72 4.75 2.50 0.90
CA ALA A 72 5.55 3.25 -0.07
C ALA A 72 4.98 4.66 -0.34
N ALA A 73 3.66 4.75 -0.50
CA ALA A 73 2.97 6.01 -0.74
C ALA A 73 3.09 6.98 0.44
N TRP A 74 2.85 6.49 1.66
CA TRP A 74 2.89 7.32 2.87
C TRP A 74 4.31 7.71 3.27
N ALA A 75 5.29 6.84 3.01
CA ALA A 75 6.70 7.17 3.20
C ALA A 75 7.15 8.30 2.28
N SER A 76 6.74 8.27 1.01
CA SER A 76 7.06 9.33 0.04
C SER A 76 6.29 10.62 0.32
N ALA A 77 5.02 10.52 0.72
CA ALA A 77 4.20 11.68 1.05
C ALA A 77 4.60 12.40 2.35
N GLY A 78 5.30 11.71 3.27
CA GLY A 78 5.69 12.26 4.55
C GLY A 78 4.47 12.73 5.36
N THR A 79 4.35 14.04 5.59
CA THR A 79 3.22 14.69 6.28
C THR A 79 2.10 15.17 5.34
N GLY A 80 2.24 14.96 4.03
CA GLY A 80 1.28 15.37 3.02
C GLY A 80 0.37 14.25 2.51
N VAL A 81 -0.39 14.58 1.48
CA VAL A 81 -1.16 13.62 0.67
C VAL A 81 -0.24 13.05 -0.41
N CYS A 82 -0.28 11.74 -0.62
CA CYS A 82 0.45 11.11 -1.72
C CYS A 82 -0.20 11.48 -3.06
N GLY A 83 0.53 12.20 -3.91
CA GLY A 83 0.11 12.54 -5.28
C GLY A 83 0.64 11.58 -6.35
N LEU A 84 1.31 10.50 -5.95
CA LEU A 84 1.90 9.53 -6.88
C LEU A 84 0.81 8.72 -7.59
N ASP A 85 1.04 8.41 -8.87
CA ASP A 85 0.14 7.55 -9.64
C ASP A 85 0.21 6.11 -9.13
N ALA A 86 -0.86 5.67 -8.47
CA ALA A 86 -1.04 4.30 -8.00
C ALA A 86 -1.85 3.43 -8.96
N GLY A 87 -2.40 4.00 -10.04
CA GLY A 87 -3.37 3.33 -10.92
C GLY A 87 -2.81 2.07 -11.57
N LYS A 88 -1.56 2.13 -12.04
CA LYS A 88 -0.88 0.97 -12.64
C LYS A 88 -0.62 -0.14 -11.63
N ALA A 89 -0.25 0.23 -10.41
CA ALA A 89 0.04 -0.73 -9.34
C ALA A 89 -1.24 -1.34 -8.76
N LEU A 90 -2.32 -0.56 -8.63
CA LEU A 90 -3.65 -1.05 -8.25
C LEU A 90 -4.23 -1.99 -9.32
N ALA A 91 -4.05 -1.68 -10.62
CA ALA A 91 -4.47 -2.56 -11.70
C ALA A 91 -3.74 -3.92 -11.66
N ALA A 92 -2.49 -3.95 -11.20
CA ALA A 92 -1.73 -5.19 -11.02
C ALA A 92 -2.29 -6.08 -9.89
N LEU A 93 -3.02 -5.50 -8.93
CA LEU A 93 -3.64 -6.22 -7.82
C LEU A 93 -5.00 -6.84 -8.16
N GLN A 94 -5.58 -6.49 -9.32
CA GLN A 94 -6.89 -6.99 -9.79
C GLN A 94 -8.02 -6.91 -8.75
N LEU A 95 -8.01 -5.84 -7.93
CA LEU A 95 -9.01 -5.56 -6.89
C LEU A 95 -10.35 -5.06 -7.47
#